data_AF-A0A1F3BS73-F1
#
_entry.id   AF-A0A1F3BS73-F1
#
_cell.length_a   1.000
_cell.length_b   1.000
_cell.length_c   1.000
_cell.angle_alpha   90.00
_cell.angle_beta   90.00
_cell.angle_gamma   90.00
#
_symmetry.space_group_name_H-M   'P 1'
#
loop_
_entity.id
_entity.type
_entity.pdbx_description
1 polymer ?
#
loop_
_entity_poly.entity_id
_entity_poly.type
_entity_poly.pdbx_seq_one_letter_code
_entity_poly.pdbx_strand_id
1 'polypeptide(L)'
;MAPSRLGRSWLFALLVFLALACATGKGAAPPPLHPAAVRLQEEALALAARDDSASLERALGLLEQASGLQPGLYQSRADRALVELLVAARRREEAARLESGDALMQSGRELRERALDELRPLVREHAGDPAVVRALAVYYGLEGNAAQTARLVDRARAARASDPWIDFAEEAAAVRNASPEAAALRLAAFVASHSEVLRARVMLARAQLDLSRTDDALLTLDEILAANPVHGLAQELKARTLAPPPASVTVVPPVPQAVPTPRTTGYLPHKPSSGAGDATRGP
;
A
#
# COMPACT_ATOMS: atom_id res chain seq x y z
N MET A 1 -64.58 21.69 1.22
CA MET A 1 -63.22 21.11 1.22
C MET A 1 -62.55 21.49 -0.09
N ALA A 2 -61.62 22.45 -0.06
CA ALA A 2 -60.91 22.97 -1.23
C ALA A 2 -59.42 22.69 -1.06
N PRO A 3 -58.71 22.14 -2.07
CA PRO A 3 -57.27 21.91 -1.99
C PRO A 3 -56.49 23.21 -2.23
N SER A 4 -55.41 23.36 -1.45
CA SER A 4 -54.54 24.51 -1.33
C SER A 4 -53.67 24.77 -2.58
N ARG A 5 -53.68 26.02 -3.05
CA ARG A 5 -52.88 26.55 -4.18
C ARG A 5 -51.54 27.12 -3.72
N LEU A 6 -50.64 26.30 -3.17
CA LEU A 6 -49.34 26.77 -2.66
C LEU A 6 -48.12 25.92 -3.08
N GLY A 7 -48.22 25.20 -4.21
CA GLY A 7 -47.15 24.28 -4.68
C GLY A 7 -46.52 24.57 -6.04
N ARG A 8 -46.86 25.67 -6.74
CA ARG A 8 -46.46 25.88 -8.15
C ARG A 8 -45.45 26.98 -8.42
N SER A 9 -45.14 27.84 -7.45
CA SER A 9 -44.24 28.99 -7.69
C SER A 9 -42.74 28.68 -7.55
N TRP A 10 -42.36 27.61 -6.82
CA TRP A 10 -40.96 27.25 -6.63
C TRP A 10 -40.36 26.43 -7.79
N LEU A 11 -41.20 25.70 -8.53
CA LEU A 11 -40.76 24.90 -9.69
C LEU A 11 -40.34 25.77 -10.89
N PHE A 12 -40.92 26.96 -11.06
CA PHE A 12 -40.52 27.89 -12.13
C PHE A 12 -39.24 28.67 -11.83
N ALA A 13 -38.98 28.99 -10.55
CA ALA A 13 -37.73 29.66 -10.15
C ALA A 13 -36.50 28.74 -10.31
N LEU A 14 -36.67 27.43 -10.09
CA LEU A 14 -35.59 26.45 -10.28
C LEU A 14 -35.27 26.20 -11.77
N LEU A 15 -36.27 26.24 -12.65
CA LEU A 15 -36.09 26.02 -14.09
C LEU A 15 -35.45 27.22 -14.82
N VAL A 16 -35.68 28.45 -14.35
CA VAL A 16 -35.01 29.64 -14.91
C VAL A 16 -33.54 29.73 -14.47
N PHE A 17 -33.21 29.26 -13.25
CA PHE A 17 -31.80 29.18 -12.81
C PHE A 17 -31.01 28.07 -13.52
N LEU A 18 -31.66 26.97 -13.90
CA LEU A 18 -31.04 25.89 -14.67
C LEU A 18 -30.83 26.25 -16.15
N ALA A 19 -31.65 27.15 -16.70
CA ALA A 19 -31.50 27.64 -18.07
C ALA A 19 -30.46 28.76 -18.22
N LEU A 20 -30.16 29.52 -17.15
CA LEU A 20 -29.19 30.63 -17.20
C LEU A 20 -27.74 30.23 -16.90
N ALA A 21 -27.48 28.99 -16.47
CA ALA A 21 -26.13 28.47 -16.26
C ALA A 21 -25.50 27.81 -17.52
N CYS A 22 -26.24 27.69 -18.63
CA CYS A 22 -25.74 27.05 -19.85
C CYS A 22 -25.13 28.02 -20.88
N ALA A 23 -25.00 29.31 -20.57
CA ALA A 23 -24.74 30.33 -21.59
C ALA A 23 -23.58 31.30 -21.28
N THR A 24 -22.47 30.86 -20.68
CA THR A 24 -21.21 31.63 -20.69
C THR A 24 -19.97 30.74 -20.71
N GLY A 25 -19.91 29.80 -21.65
CA GLY A 25 -18.66 29.13 -22.01
C GLY A 25 -18.34 29.47 -23.46
N LYS A 26 -17.72 30.63 -23.71
CA LYS A 26 -17.01 30.83 -24.99
C LYS A 26 -15.89 29.79 -25.01
N GLY A 27 -16.15 28.65 -25.65
CA GLY A 27 -15.20 27.57 -25.83
C GLY A 27 -14.05 28.04 -26.69
N ALA A 28 -13.05 28.66 -26.06
CA ALA A 28 -11.72 28.70 -26.64
C ALA A 28 -11.30 27.23 -26.83
N ALA A 29 -10.92 26.88 -28.05
CA ALA A 29 -10.34 25.56 -28.31
C ALA A 29 -9.18 25.36 -27.32
N PRO A 30 -9.07 24.17 -26.69
CA PRO A 30 -7.99 23.92 -25.77
C PRO A 30 -6.65 24.19 -26.48
N PRO A 31 -5.68 24.82 -25.79
CA PRO A 31 -4.38 25.07 -26.38
C PRO A 31 -3.78 23.74 -26.88
N PRO A 32 -3.06 23.75 -28.02
CA PRO A 32 -2.42 22.56 -28.52
C PRO A 32 -1.46 22.00 -27.45
N LEU A 33 -1.44 20.68 -27.31
CA LEU A 33 -0.59 20.01 -26.34
C LEU A 33 0.89 20.23 -26.68
N HIS A 34 1.69 20.55 -25.67
CA HIS A 34 3.13 20.71 -25.81
C HIS A 34 3.76 19.33 -26.02
N PRO A 35 4.37 19.03 -27.18
CA PRO A 35 4.80 17.67 -27.51
C PRO A 35 5.86 17.12 -26.55
N ALA A 36 6.73 17.99 -26.01
CA ALA A 36 7.69 17.56 -25.00
C ALA A 36 7.04 17.23 -23.64
N ALA A 37 5.93 17.89 -23.27
CA ALA A 37 5.23 17.59 -22.02
C ALA A 37 4.56 16.21 -22.09
N VAL A 38 3.95 15.88 -23.24
CA VAL A 38 3.37 14.56 -23.50
C VAL A 38 4.43 13.46 -23.42
N ARG A 39 5.59 13.64 -24.06
CA ARG A 39 6.69 12.65 -23.99
C ARG A 39 7.19 12.42 -22.57
N LEU A 40 7.34 13.49 -21.79
CA LEU A 40 7.77 13.38 -20.38
C LEU A 40 6.74 12.62 -19.54
N GLN A 41 5.45 12.82 -19.80
CA GLN A 41 4.36 12.10 -19.14
C GLN A 41 4.37 10.60 -19.50
N GLU A 42 4.56 10.25 -20.77
CA GLU A 42 4.69 8.86 -21.22
C GLU A 42 5.92 8.17 -20.59
N GLU A 43 7.07 8.84 -20.58
CA GLU A 43 8.29 8.33 -19.93
C GLU A 43 8.09 8.14 -18.41
N ALA A 44 7.38 9.07 -17.76
CA ALA A 44 7.07 8.96 -16.33
C ALA A 44 6.19 7.75 -16.01
N LEU A 45 5.17 7.46 -16.83
CA LEU A 45 4.32 6.28 -16.66
C LEU A 45 5.09 4.98 -16.90
N ALA A 46 5.99 4.95 -17.88
CA ALA A 46 6.87 3.81 -18.12
C ALA A 46 7.82 3.57 -16.94
N LEU A 47 8.35 4.64 -16.33
CA LEU A 47 9.15 4.54 -15.11
C LEU A 47 8.31 4.07 -13.90
N ALA A 48 7.08 4.56 -13.75
CA ALA A 48 6.19 4.12 -12.69
C ALA A 48 5.90 2.62 -12.75
N ALA A 49 5.82 2.06 -13.97
CA ALA A 49 5.58 0.63 -14.18
C ALA A 49 6.73 -0.26 -13.69
N ARG A 50 7.93 0.31 -13.50
CA ARG A 50 9.10 -0.41 -12.97
C ARG A 50 9.05 -0.67 -11.47
N ASP A 51 8.13 -0.01 -10.74
CA ASP A 51 7.83 -0.21 -9.31
C ASP A 51 9.07 -0.23 -8.37
N ASP A 52 10.14 0.51 -8.70
CA ASP A 52 11.29 0.74 -7.81
C ASP A 52 11.35 2.21 -7.34
N SER A 53 11.98 2.45 -6.18
CA SER A 53 12.01 3.79 -5.56
C SER A 53 12.64 4.84 -6.47
N ALA A 54 13.74 4.49 -7.14
CA ALA A 54 14.48 5.44 -7.97
C ALA A 54 13.69 5.81 -9.24
N SER A 55 13.02 4.83 -9.86
CA SER A 55 12.15 5.07 -11.02
C SER A 55 10.93 5.91 -10.64
N LEU A 56 10.32 5.69 -9.47
CA LEU A 56 9.18 6.50 -9.01
C LEU A 56 9.61 7.95 -8.71
N GLU A 57 10.74 8.16 -8.04
CA GLU A 57 11.29 9.50 -7.81
C GLU A 57 11.59 10.23 -9.12
N ARG A 58 12.20 9.53 -10.08
CA ARG A 58 12.46 10.10 -11.41
C ARG A 58 11.15 10.42 -12.15
N ALA A 59 10.14 9.55 -12.08
CA ALA A 59 8.83 9.78 -12.69
C ALA A 59 8.17 11.07 -12.15
N LEU A 60 8.23 11.31 -10.83
CA LEU A 60 7.75 12.56 -10.23
C LEU A 60 8.48 13.78 -10.80
N GLY A 61 9.81 13.70 -10.95
CA GLY A 61 10.61 14.77 -11.53
C GLY A 61 10.28 15.05 -13.01
N LEU A 62 9.95 14.04 -13.80
CA LEU A 62 9.50 14.22 -15.19
C LEU A 62 8.12 14.88 -15.27
N LEU A 63 7.18 14.50 -14.38
CA LEU A 63 5.84 15.07 -14.34
C LEU A 63 5.84 16.52 -13.82
N GLU A 64 6.76 16.85 -12.93
CA GLU A 64 6.99 18.25 -12.55
C GLU A 64 7.52 19.07 -13.72
N GLN A 65 8.48 18.55 -14.49
CA GLN A 65 8.97 19.19 -15.71
C GLN A 65 7.87 19.35 -16.77
N ALA A 66 7.05 18.32 -16.99
CA ALA A 66 5.91 18.38 -17.90
C ALA A 66 4.90 19.46 -17.50
N SER A 67 4.62 19.57 -16.19
CA SER A 67 3.74 20.60 -15.64
C SER A 67 4.36 22.01 -15.76
N GLY A 68 5.69 22.14 -15.68
CA GLY A 68 6.40 23.40 -15.94
C GLY A 68 6.32 23.83 -17.40
N LEU A 69 6.38 22.88 -18.35
CA LEU A 69 6.23 23.16 -19.79
C LEU A 69 4.79 23.53 -20.17
N GLN A 70 3.79 22.95 -19.50
CA GLN A 70 2.38 23.23 -19.74
C GLN A 70 1.57 23.18 -18.42
N PRO A 71 1.46 24.31 -17.68
CA PRO A 71 0.77 24.34 -16.37
C PRO A 71 -0.71 23.92 -16.40
N GLY A 72 -1.36 24.06 -17.56
CA GLY A 72 -2.75 23.64 -17.77
C GLY A 72 -2.92 22.15 -18.14
N LEU A 73 -1.84 21.37 -18.22
CA LEU A 73 -1.89 19.95 -18.56
C LEU A 73 -2.32 19.13 -17.35
N TYR A 74 -3.63 19.04 -17.13
CA TYR A 74 -4.18 18.35 -15.97
C TYR A 74 -3.88 16.85 -15.96
N GLN A 75 -3.65 16.21 -17.10
CA GLN A 75 -3.27 14.80 -17.15
C GLN A 75 -1.92 14.56 -16.46
N SER A 76 -0.96 15.48 -16.62
CA SER A 76 0.32 15.44 -15.89
C SER A 76 0.11 15.54 -14.37
N ARG A 77 -0.84 16.36 -13.91
CA ARG A 77 -1.20 16.45 -12.49
C ARG A 77 -1.84 15.16 -11.97
N ALA A 78 -2.74 14.55 -12.76
CA ALA A 78 -3.37 13.27 -12.42
C ALA A 78 -2.34 12.13 -12.35
N ASP A 79 -1.43 12.04 -13.32
CA ASP A 79 -0.37 11.04 -13.33
C ASP A 79 0.66 11.28 -12.21
N ARG A 80 0.93 12.53 -11.85
CA ARG A 80 1.75 12.83 -10.66
C ARG A 80 1.09 12.30 -9.39
N ALA A 81 -0.22 12.53 -9.23
CA ALA A 81 -0.95 12.00 -8.10
C ALA A 81 -0.96 10.46 -8.10
N LEU A 82 -1.09 9.79 -9.25
CA LEU A 82 -0.91 8.34 -9.37
C LEU A 82 0.46 7.89 -8.83
N VAL A 83 1.54 8.54 -9.26
CA VAL A 83 2.89 8.16 -8.80
C VAL A 83 3.06 8.41 -7.30
N GLU A 84 2.55 9.52 -6.76
CA GLU A 84 2.55 9.77 -5.31
C GLU A 84 1.76 8.69 -4.53
N LEU A 85 0.64 8.22 -5.07
CA LEU A 85 -0.15 7.12 -4.50
C LEU A 85 0.59 5.78 -4.53
N LEU A 86 1.35 5.49 -5.59
CA LEU A 86 2.22 4.31 -5.67
C LEU A 86 3.35 4.37 -4.63
N VAL A 87 3.99 5.53 -4.47
CA VAL A 87 5.00 5.75 -3.43
C VAL A 87 4.39 5.56 -2.04
N ALA A 88 3.20 6.12 -1.79
CA ALA A 88 2.49 5.95 -0.52
C ALA A 88 2.17 4.48 -0.23
N ALA A 89 1.70 3.73 -1.23
CA ALA A 89 1.41 2.30 -1.10
C ALA A 89 2.67 1.49 -0.76
N ARG A 90 3.80 1.79 -1.43
CA ARG A 90 5.10 1.16 -1.14
C ARG A 90 5.58 1.45 0.28
N ARG A 91 5.51 2.72 0.73
CA ARG A 91 5.92 3.10 2.10
C ARG A 91 5.12 2.36 3.15
N ARG A 92 3.82 2.16 2.93
CA ARG A 92 2.95 1.35 3.80
C ARG A 92 3.39 -0.12 3.85
N GLU A 93 3.70 -0.72 2.70
CA GLU A 93 4.17 -2.11 2.62
C GLU A 93 5.57 -2.31 3.22
N GLU A 94 6.45 -1.32 3.07
CA GLU A 94 7.76 -1.31 3.71
C GLU A 94 7.63 -1.17 5.22
N ALA A 95 6.81 -0.23 5.68
CA ALA A 95 6.54 -0.06 7.11
C ALA A 95 5.96 -1.33 7.76
N ALA A 96 5.09 -2.06 7.06
CA ALA A 96 4.52 -3.31 7.55
C ALA A 96 5.56 -4.44 7.74
N ARG A 97 6.75 -4.32 7.15
CA ARG A 97 7.85 -5.29 7.27
C ARG A 97 8.89 -4.92 8.31
N LEU A 98 8.91 -3.67 8.77
CA LEU A 98 9.89 -3.14 9.72
C LEU A 98 9.30 -3.07 11.12
N GLU A 99 10.11 -3.36 12.15
CA GLU A 99 9.69 -3.23 13.55
C GLU A 99 9.42 -1.76 13.95
N SER A 100 10.09 -0.80 13.30
CA SER A 100 9.97 0.64 13.54
C SER A 100 9.42 1.41 12.32
N GLY A 101 8.31 0.92 11.75
CA GLY A 101 7.70 1.46 10.52
C GLY A 101 6.87 2.74 10.65
N ASP A 102 6.70 3.32 11.84
CA ASP A 102 5.73 4.42 12.09
C ASP A 102 5.98 5.67 11.26
N ALA A 103 7.25 6.07 11.10
CA ALA A 103 7.63 7.23 10.29
C ALA A 103 7.28 7.02 8.81
N LEU A 104 7.49 5.81 8.28
CA LEU A 104 7.12 5.45 6.91
C LEU A 104 5.60 5.39 6.73
N MET A 105 4.87 4.85 7.70
CA MET A 105 3.40 4.89 7.70
C MET A 105 2.88 6.31 7.65
N GLN A 106 3.40 7.18 8.52
CA GLN A 106 2.98 8.58 8.59
C GLN A 106 3.27 9.30 7.28
N SER A 107 4.49 9.14 6.75
CA SER A 107 4.88 9.76 5.49
C SER A 107 4.09 9.24 4.29
N GLY A 108 3.73 7.94 4.28
CA GLY A 108 2.83 7.37 3.28
C GLY A 108 1.42 7.95 3.36
N ARG A 109 0.88 8.16 4.57
CA ARG A 109 -0.42 8.83 4.77
C ARG A 109 -0.43 10.25 4.22
N GLU A 110 0.60 11.03 4.51
CA GLU A 110 0.72 12.42 4.05
C GLU A 110 0.80 12.52 2.52
N LEU A 111 1.58 11.63 1.87
CA LEU A 111 1.64 11.56 0.40
C LEU A 111 0.28 11.21 -0.21
N ARG A 112 -0.41 10.21 0.36
CA ARG A 112 -1.75 9.82 -0.09
C ARG A 112 -2.74 10.98 0.05
N GLU A 113 -2.76 11.67 1.18
CA GLU A 113 -3.68 12.80 1.41
C GLU A 113 -3.43 13.93 0.42
N ARG A 114 -2.16 14.30 0.21
CA ARG A 114 -1.76 15.30 -0.79
C ARG A 114 -2.21 14.91 -2.20
N ALA A 115 -1.97 13.66 -2.62
CA ALA A 115 -2.35 13.19 -3.94
C ALA A 115 -3.88 13.20 -4.14
N LEU A 116 -4.65 12.83 -3.10
CA LEU A 116 -6.12 12.89 -3.15
C LEU A 116 -6.66 14.33 -3.14
N ASP A 117 -6.01 15.24 -2.41
CA ASP A 117 -6.33 16.67 -2.46
C ASP A 117 -6.10 17.24 -3.86
N GLU A 118 -5.02 16.83 -4.52
CA GLU A 118 -4.68 17.23 -5.90
C GLU A 118 -5.68 16.66 -6.93
N LEU A 119 -6.11 15.41 -6.76
CA LEU A 119 -7.11 14.78 -7.64
C LEU A 119 -8.51 15.37 -7.46
N ARG A 120 -8.86 15.90 -6.28
CA ARG A 120 -10.20 16.39 -5.97
C ARG A 120 -10.77 17.40 -6.97
N PRO A 121 -10.07 18.48 -7.36
CA PRO A 121 -10.54 19.38 -8.42
C PRO A 121 -10.65 18.67 -9.78
N LEU A 122 -9.69 17.81 -10.13
CA LEU A 122 -9.68 17.09 -11.40
C LEU A 122 -10.87 16.14 -11.55
N VAL A 123 -11.32 15.53 -10.46
CA VAL A 123 -12.53 14.70 -10.46
C VAL A 123 -13.78 15.52 -10.74
N ARG A 124 -13.84 16.77 -10.31
CA ARG A 124 -15.00 17.65 -10.56
C ARG A 124 -15.05 18.11 -12.01
N GLU A 125 -13.90 18.38 -12.60
CA GLU A 125 -13.76 19.00 -13.92
C GLU A 125 -13.57 17.97 -15.05
N HIS A 126 -12.95 16.83 -14.75
CA HIS A 126 -12.47 15.84 -15.71
C HIS A 126 -12.76 14.39 -15.25
N ALA A 127 -13.92 14.15 -14.64
CA ALA A 127 -14.30 12.87 -14.02
C ALA A 127 -14.20 11.61 -14.91
N GLY A 128 -14.26 11.79 -16.24
CA GLY A 128 -14.19 10.73 -17.24
C GLY A 128 -12.87 10.67 -18.00
N ASP A 129 -11.91 11.56 -17.70
CA ASP A 129 -10.61 11.51 -18.34
C ASP A 129 -9.82 10.26 -17.88
N PRO A 130 -9.20 9.50 -18.80
CA PRO A 130 -8.48 8.28 -18.46
C PRO A 130 -7.39 8.46 -17.40
N ALA A 131 -6.65 9.59 -17.38
CA ALA A 131 -5.59 9.79 -16.40
C ALA A 131 -6.15 9.96 -14.98
N VAL A 132 -7.27 10.66 -14.84
CA VAL A 132 -7.97 10.81 -13.54
C VAL A 132 -8.56 9.48 -13.09
N VAL A 133 -9.20 8.76 -14.01
CA VAL A 133 -9.78 7.44 -13.74
C VAL A 133 -8.69 6.45 -13.32
N ARG A 134 -7.55 6.42 -14.03
CA ARG A 134 -6.37 5.60 -13.72
C ARG A 134 -5.87 5.82 -12.30
N ALA A 135 -5.57 7.08 -11.94
CA ALA A 135 -5.03 7.41 -10.63
C ALA A 135 -5.93 6.93 -9.49
N LEU A 136 -7.24 7.18 -9.60
CA LEU A 136 -8.22 6.74 -8.61
C LEU A 136 -8.45 5.24 -8.60
N ALA A 137 -8.51 4.60 -9.77
CA ALA A 137 -8.74 3.17 -9.88
C ALA A 137 -7.60 2.41 -9.20
N VAL A 138 -6.35 2.77 -9.50
CA VAL A 138 -5.16 2.17 -8.87
C VAL A 138 -5.17 2.38 -7.36
N TYR A 139 -5.48 3.60 -6.90
CA TYR A 139 -5.62 3.87 -5.47
C TYR A 139 -6.65 2.96 -4.80
N TYR A 140 -7.89 2.93 -5.29
CA TYR A 140 -8.93 2.10 -4.69
C TYR A 140 -8.64 0.61 -4.83
N GLY A 141 -7.98 0.19 -5.92
CA GLY A 141 -7.57 -1.19 -6.14
C GLY A 141 -6.55 -1.65 -5.09
N LEU A 142 -5.51 -0.86 -4.85
CA LEU A 142 -4.50 -1.15 -3.82
C LEU A 142 -5.05 -1.04 -2.39
N GLU A 143 -6.11 -0.26 -2.18
CA GLU A 143 -6.88 -0.23 -0.93
C GLU A 143 -7.94 -1.34 -0.85
N GLY A 144 -8.08 -2.19 -1.88
CA GLY A 144 -9.06 -3.27 -1.92
C GLY A 144 -10.52 -2.84 -1.94
N ASN A 145 -10.81 -1.60 -2.33
CA ASN A 145 -12.17 -1.09 -2.45
C ASN A 145 -12.77 -1.50 -3.81
N ALA A 146 -13.10 -2.79 -3.94
CA ALA A 146 -13.60 -3.38 -5.19
C ALA A 146 -14.81 -2.63 -5.78
N ALA A 147 -15.72 -2.13 -4.93
CA ALA A 147 -16.90 -1.41 -5.40
C ALA A 147 -16.55 -0.08 -6.08
N GLN A 148 -15.60 0.69 -5.54
CA GLN A 148 -15.17 1.94 -6.17
C GLN A 148 -14.29 1.68 -7.38
N THR A 149 -13.40 0.70 -7.32
CA THR A 149 -12.59 0.28 -8.46
C THR A 149 -13.46 -0.14 -9.65
N ALA A 150 -14.44 -1.02 -9.44
CA ALA A 150 -15.33 -1.48 -10.50
C ALA A 150 -16.06 -0.32 -11.20
N ARG A 151 -16.58 0.66 -10.42
CA ARG A 151 -17.25 1.85 -10.98
C ARG A 151 -16.34 2.68 -11.88
N LEU A 152 -15.06 2.78 -11.53
CA LEU A 152 -14.07 3.54 -12.29
C LEU A 152 -13.64 2.77 -13.55
N VAL A 153 -13.43 1.47 -13.43
CA VAL A 153 -13.11 0.58 -14.55
C VAL A 153 -14.25 0.56 -15.57
N ASP A 154 -15.51 0.43 -15.12
CA ASP A 154 -16.69 0.50 -15.99
C ASP A 154 -16.77 1.83 -16.74
N ARG A 155 -16.43 2.94 -16.07
CA ARG A 155 -16.36 4.26 -16.70
C ARG A 155 -15.28 4.32 -17.79
N ALA A 156 -14.09 3.78 -17.52
CA ALA A 156 -13.00 3.73 -18.49
C ALA A 156 -13.37 2.86 -19.71
N ARG A 157 -13.99 1.69 -19.47
CA ARG A 157 -14.50 0.80 -20.53
C ARG A 157 -15.57 1.48 -21.37
N ALA A 158 -16.50 2.21 -20.76
CA ALA A 158 -17.51 2.99 -21.48
C ALA A 158 -16.87 4.07 -22.38
N ALA A 159 -15.74 4.64 -21.97
CA ALA A 159 -14.94 5.57 -22.76
C ALA A 159 -14.00 4.88 -23.78
N ARG A 160 -13.98 3.54 -23.83
CA ARG A 160 -13.07 2.72 -24.64
C ARG A 160 -11.59 3.04 -24.38
N ALA A 161 -11.26 3.44 -23.16
CA ALA A 161 -9.87 3.60 -22.75
C ALA A 161 -9.22 2.23 -22.62
N SER A 162 -8.09 2.03 -23.30
CA SER A 162 -7.23 0.85 -23.13
C SER A 162 -6.03 1.30 -22.30
N ASP A 163 -5.91 0.76 -21.10
CA ASP A 163 -4.93 1.24 -20.13
C ASP A 163 -4.55 0.13 -19.14
N PRO A 164 -3.32 -0.42 -19.23
CA PRO A 164 -2.87 -1.51 -18.36
C PRO A 164 -2.96 -1.20 -16.86
N TRP A 165 -2.89 0.08 -16.47
CA TRP A 165 -3.03 0.48 -15.07
C TRP A 165 -4.46 0.39 -14.56
N ILE A 166 -5.45 0.60 -15.43
CA ILE A 166 -6.87 0.46 -15.09
C ILE A 166 -7.21 -1.03 -14.95
N ASP A 167 -6.70 -1.87 -15.85
CA ASP A 167 -6.86 -3.32 -15.75
C ASP A 167 -6.14 -3.86 -14.50
N PHE A 168 -4.91 -3.37 -14.23
CA PHE A 168 -4.18 -3.70 -12.99
C PHE A 168 -4.98 -3.34 -11.73
N ALA A 169 -5.66 -2.18 -11.72
CA ALA A 169 -6.43 -1.75 -10.57
C ALA A 169 -7.58 -2.72 -10.24
N GLU A 170 -8.29 -3.22 -11.26
CA GLU A 170 -9.34 -4.23 -11.09
C GLU A 170 -8.76 -5.51 -10.48
N GLU A 171 -7.63 -5.97 -11.00
CA GLU A 171 -6.93 -7.15 -10.51
C GLU A 171 -6.47 -6.98 -9.06
N ALA A 172 -5.86 -5.84 -8.72
CA ALA A 172 -5.43 -5.51 -7.37
C ALA A 172 -6.59 -5.49 -6.37
N ALA A 173 -7.76 -5.00 -6.77
CA ALA A 173 -8.95 -4.98 -5.92
C ALA A 173 -9.48 -6.39 -5.65
N ALA A 174 -9.55 -7.21 -6.69
CA ALA A 174 -10.14 -8.52 -6.65
C ALA A 174 -9.27 -9.55 -5.89
N VAL A 175 -7.94 -9.45 -6.00
CA VAL A 175 -7.04 -10.39 -5.31
C VAL A 175 -7.05 -10.21 -3.79
N ARG A 176 -7.39 -9.03 -3.27
CA ARG A 176 -7.36 -8.75 -1.82
C ARG A 176 -8.34 -9.59 -1.01
N ASN A 177 -9.46 -9.99 -1.61
CA ASN A 177 -10.49 -10.81 -0.98
C ASN A 177 -10.54 -12.24 -1.56
N ALA A 178 -9.61 -12.59 -2.43
CA ALA A 178 -9.53 -13.91 -3.04
C ALA A 178 -8.76 -14.89 -2.13
N SER A 179 -8.94 -16.20 -2.34
CA SER A 179 -7.99 -17.17 -1.76
C SER A 179 -6.61 -16.95 -2.37
N PRO A 180 -5.52 -17.32 -1.68
CA PRO A 180 -4.16 -17.20 -2.22
C PRO A 180 -3.99 -17.86 -3.59
N GLU A 181 -4.62 -19.02 -3.84
CA GLU A 181 -4.61 -19.71 -5.14
C GLU A 181 -5.31 -18.91 -6.23
N ALA A 182 -6.50 -18.39 -5.93
CA ALA A 182 -7.26 -17.58 -6.88
C ALA A 182 -6.54 -16.25 -7.17
N ALA A 183 -5.90 -15.66 -6.16
CA ALA A 183 -5.07 -14.47 -6.32
C ALA A 183 -3.88 -14.74 -7.25
N ALA A 184 -3.12 -15.80 -7.01
CA ALA A 184 -1.99 -16.18 -7.84
C ALA A 184 -2.39 -16.46 -9.29
N LEU A 185 -3.50 -17.17 -9.53
CA LEU A 185 -3.99 -17.46 -10.87
C LEU A 185 -4.37 -16.18 -11.64
N ARG A 186 -5.10 -15.26 -10.99
CA ARG A 186 -5.53 -13.99 -11.60
C ARG A 186 -4.32 -13.09 -11.93
N LEU A 187 -3.38 -12.98 -10.99
CA LEU A 187 -2.15 -12.20 -11.21
C LEU A 187 -1.27 -12.81 -12.31
N ALA A 188 -1.15 -14.13 -12.38
CA ALA A 188 -0.40 -14.79 -13.46
C ALA A 188 -1.01 -14.52 -14.84
N ALA A 189 -2.34 -14.59 -14.96
CA ALA A 189 -3.04 -14.26 -16.20
C ALA A 189 -2.81 -12.79 -16.60
N PHE A 190 -2.90 -11.86 -15.64
CA PHE A 190 -2.64 -10.45 -15.89
C PHE A 190 -1.19 -10.20 -16.34
N VAL A 191 -0.20 -10.76 -15.64
CA VAL A 191 1.23 -10.61 -15.96
C VAL A 191 1.56 -11.15 -17.36
N ALA A 192 0.90 -12.22 -17.80
CA ALA A 192 1.09 -12.76 -19.14
C ALA A 192 0.62 -11.78 -20.23
N SER A 193 -0.40 -10.97 -19.96
CA SER A 193 -0.89 -9.93 -20.89
C SER A 193 -0.21 -8.57 -20.74
N HIS A 194 0.29 -8.24 -19.54
CA HIS A 194 0.79 -6.90 -19.17
C HIS A 194 2.11 -7.01 -18.41
N SER A 195 3.14 -7.54 -19.09
CA SER A 195 4.45 -7.81 -18.53
C SER A 195 5.21 -6.58 -18.01
N GLU A 196 4.84 -5.39 -18.48
CA GLU A 196 5.45 -4.10 -18.16
C GLU A 196 5.10 -3.60 -16.76
N VAL A 197 3.97 -4.01 -16.18
CA VAL A 197 3.53 -3.57 -14.85
C VAL A 197 4.17 -4.45 -13.77
N LEU A 198 5.40 -4.11 -13.36
CA LEU A 198 6.18 -4.94 -12.42
C LEU A 198 5.51 -5.07 -11.05
N ARG A 199 4.69 -4.09 -10.65
CA ARG A 199 3.87 -4.18 -9.42
C ARG A 199 3.04 -5.46 -9.37
N ALA A 200 2.42 -5.85 -10.48
CA ALA A 200 1.61 -7.07 -10.56
C ALA A 200 2.46 -8.34 -10.41
N ARG A 201 3.68 -8.34 -10.97
CA ARG A 201 4.65 -9.44 -10.80
C ARG A 201 5.12 -9.56 -9.36
N VAL A 202 5.38 -8.45 -8.68
CA VAL A 202 5.72 -8.44 -7.26
C VAL A 202 4.58 -9.04 -6.43
N MET A 203 3.34 -8.67 -6.73
CA MET A 203 2.16 -9.25 -6.07
C MET A 203 2.04 -10.76 -6.33
N LEU A 204 2.32 -11.21 -7.56
CA LEU A 204 2.33 -12.63 -7.92
C LEU A 204 3.39 -13.41 -7.14
N ALA A 205 4.62 -12.92 -7.11
CA ALA A 205 5.72 -13.53 -6.36
C ALA A 205 5.37 -13.70 -4.88
N ARG A 206 4.74 -12.69 -4.28
CA ARG A 206 4.26 -12.76 -2.89
C ARG A 206 3.17 -13.81 -2.70
N ALA A 207 2.16 -13.85 -3.58
CA ALA A 207 1.11 -14.86 -3.51
C ALA A 207 1.66 -16.29 -3.67
N GLN A 208 2.68 -16.49 -4.51
CA GLN A 208 3.37 -17.78 -4.65
C GLN A 208 4.14 -18.16 -3.38
N LEU A 209 4.81 -17.21 -2.74
CA LEU A 209 5.49 -17.44 -1.44
C LEU A 209 4.48 -17.79 -0.34
N ASP A 210 3.34 -17.09 -0.28
CA ASP A 210 2.26 -17.38 0.69
C ASP A 210 1.70 -18.81 0.49
N LEU A 211 1.73 -19.32 -0.73
CA LEU A 211 1.36 -20.69 -1.12
C LEU A 211 2.49 -21.72 -0.95
N SER A 212 3.65 -21.33 -0.43
CA SER A 212 4.86 -22.17 -0.36
C SER A 212 5.35 -22.70 -1.72
N ARG A 213 5.01 -22.03 -2.82
CA ARG A 213 5.51 -22.32 -4.18
C ARG A 213 6.82 -21.59 -4.42
N THR A 214 7.84 -22.00 -3.68
CA THR A 214 9.13 -21.30 -3.63
C THR A 214 9.81 -21.21 -5.00
N ASP A 215 9.81 -22.29 -5.78
CA ASP A 215 10.46 -22.30 -7.10
C ASP A 215 9.79 -21.33 -8.08
N ASP A 216 8.46 -21.32 -8.14
CA ASP A 216 7.68 -20.39 -8.97
C ASP A 216 7.93 -18.93 -8.56
N ALA A 217 8.01 -18.67 -7.25
CA ALA A 217 8.31 -17.34 -6.72
C ALA A 217 9.72 -16.88 -7.11
N LEU A 218 10.72 -17.76 -7.01
CA LEU A 218 12.10 -17.44 -7.40
C LEU A 218 12.21 -17.14 -8.89
N LEU A 219 11.52 -17.91 -9.75
CA LEU A 219 11.44 -17.64 -11.19
C LEU A 219 10.82 -16.26 -11.46
N THR A 220 9.71 -15.95 -10.80
CA THR A 220 9.02 -14.65 -10.95
C THR A 220 9.91 -13.49 -10.47
N LEU A 221 10.65 -13.66 -9.38
CA LEU A 221 11.61 -12.68 -8.88
C LEU A 221 12.78 -12.47 -9.85
N ASP A 222 13.24 -13.53 -10.50
CA ASP A 222 14.29 -13.45 -11.52
C ASP A 222 13.83 -12.69 -12.76
N GLU A 223 12.58 -12.87 -13.19
CA GLU A 223 12.00 -12.09 -14.27
C GLU A 223 11.89 -10.59 -13.91
N ILE A 224 11.51 -10.27 -12.67
CA ILE A 224 11.50 -8.87 -12.18
C ILE A 224 12.91 -8.29 -12.23
N LEU A 225 13.91 -9.02 -11.75
CA LEU A 225 15.29 -8.55 -11.70
C LEU A 225 15.95 -8.50 -13.09
N ALA A 226 15.53 -9.34 -14.03
CA ALA A 226 15.95 -9.24 -15.42
C ALA A 226 15.42 -7.96 -16.09
N ALA A 227 14.16 -7.57 -15.81
CA ALA A 227 13.56 -6.33 -16.30
C ALA A 227 14.07 -5.08 -15.54
N ASN A 228 14.39 -5.24 -14.26
CA ASN A 228 14.83 -4.16 -13.38
C ASN A 228 15.85 -4.66 -12.35
N PRO A 229 17.15 -4.66 -12.68
CA PRO A 229 18.20 -5.19 -11.80
C PRO A 229 18.31 -4.49 -10.45
N VAL A 230 17.83 -3.24 -10.34
CA VAL A 230 17.88 -2.42 -9.12
C VAL A 230 16.58 -2.48 -8.30
N HIS A 231 15.68 -3.41 -8.61
CA HIS A 231 14.40 -3.54 -7.91
C HIS A 231 14.57 -4.05 -6.47
N GLY A 232 14.74 -3.12 -5.52
CA GLY A 232 15.11 -3.43 -4.13
C GLY A 232 14.23 -4.47 -3.42
N LEU A 233 12.89 -4.39 -3.55
CA LEU A 233 11.99 -5.36 -2.92
C LEU A 233 12.17 -6.78 -3.51
N ALA A 234 12.48 -6.91 -4.80
CA ALA A 234 12.65 -8.20 -5.43
C ALA A 234 13.98 -8.83 -5.00
N GLN A 235 15.05 -8.02 -4.92
CA GLN A 235 16.34 -8.44 -4.36
C GLN A 235 16.17 -8.93 -2.91
N GLU A 236 15.45 -8.17 -2.08
CA GLU A 236 15.21 -8.52 -0.69
C GLU A 236 14.39 -9.81 -0.54
N LEU A 237 13.29 -9.95 -1.28
CA LEU A 237 12.46 -11.16 -1.26
C LEU A 237 13.26 -12.38 -1.72
N LYS A 238 14.05 -12.25 -2.79
CA LYS A 238 14.91 -13.34 -3.29
C LYS A 238 15.96 -13.74 -2.26
N ALA A 239 16.67 -12.77 -1.69
CA ALA A 239 17.69 -13.03 -0.67
C ALA A 239 17.10 -13.71 0.57
N ARG A 240 15.93 -13.26 1.03
CA ARG A 240 15.21 -13.85 2.17
C ARG A 240 14.78 -15.28 1.89
N THR A 241 14.30 -15.54 0.67
CA THR A 241 13.81 -16.87 0.27
C THR A 241 14.95 -17.89 0.16
N LEU A 242 16.14 -17.45 -0.26
CA LEU A 242 17.34 -18.29 -0.37
C LEU A 242 18.14 -18.41 0.94
N ALA A 243 17.79 -17.64 1.98
CA ALA A 243 18.51 -17.68 3.24
C ALA A 243 18.31 -19.05 3.92
N PRO A 244 19.38 -19.67 4.46
CA PRO A 244 19.24 -20.91 5.19
C PRO A 244 18.32 -20.72 6.41
N PRO A 245 17.53 -21.74 6.80
CA PRO A 245 16.68 -21.63 7.98
C PRO A 245 17.54 -21.29 9.20
N PRO A 246 17.06 -20.40 10.09
CA PRO A 246 17.83 -20.03 11.27
C PRO A 246 18.17 -21.30 12.05
N ALA A 247 19.45 -21.49 12.35
CA ALA A 247 19.92 -22.63 13.11
C ALA A 247 19.10 -22.72 14.40
N SER A 248 18.41 -23.85 14.59
CA SER A 248 17.60 -24.08 15.78
C SER A 248 18.53 -23.98 16.98
N VAL A 249 18.47 -22.87 17.73
CA VAL A 249 19.12 -22.77 19.03
C VAL A 249 18.39 -23.78 19.91
N THR A 250 18.99 -24.97 20.03
CA THR A 250 18.55 -25.95 21.01
C THR A 250 18.85 -25.28 22.35
N VAL A 251 17.82 -24.70 22.98
CA VAL A 251 17.89 -24.28 24.36
C VAL A 251 18.09 -25.57 25.14
N VAL A 252 19.35 -25.88 25.48
CA VAL A 252 19.65 -26.93 26.43
C VAL A 252 18.94 -26.53 27.71
N PRO A 253 17.93 -27.29 28.18
CA PRO A 253 17.23 -26.94 29.41
C PRO A 253 18.27 -26.82 30.53
N PRO A 254 18.18 -25.79 31.39
CA PRO A 254 19.11 -25.65 32.50
C PRO A 254 19.08 -26.94 33.31
N VAL A 255 20.24 -27.57 33.45
CA VAL A 255 20.42 -28.73 34.34
C VAL A 255 19.89 -28.31 35.72
N PRO A 256 18.92 -29.03 36.32
CA PRO A 256 18.44 -28.72 37.64
C PRO A 256 19.62 -28.69 38.61
N GLN A 257 19.96 -27.52 39.15
CA GLN A 257 20.94 -27.44 40.22
C GLN A 257 20.31 -28.14 41.44
N ALA A 258 20.94 -29.24 41.86
CA ALA A 258 20.55 -29.97 43.05
C ALA A 258 20.58 -29.01 44.25
N VAL A 259 19.40 -28.76 44.82
CA VAL A 259 19.24 -28.00 46.06
C VAL A 259 20.04 -28.74 47.16
N PRO A 260 21.00 -28.10 47.83
CA PRO A 260 21.69 -28.73 48.94
C PRO A 260 20.68 -28.97 50.08
N THR A 261 20.55 -30.23 50.48
CA THR A 261 19.70 -30.67 51.60
C THR A 261 20.07 -29.93 52.89
N PRO A 262 19.08 -29.47 53.69
CA PRO A 262 19.34 -28.86 54.98
C PRO A 262 20.00 -29.88 55.92
N ARG A 263 21.11 -29.45 56.55
CA ARG A 263 21.79 -30.23 57.58
C ARG A 263 20.86 -30.39 58.78
N THR A 264 20.49 -31.63 59.07
CA THR A 264 19.80 -32.04 60.29
C THR A 264 20.67 -31.66 61.50
N THR A 265 20.23 -30.71 62.31
CA THR A 265 20.81 -30.41 63.62
C THR A 265 20.59 -31.60 64.53
N GLY A 266 21.68 -32.28 64.89
CA GLY A 266 21.70 -33.41 65.80
C GLY A 266 21.21 -33.00 67.19
N TYR A 267 20.26 -33.79 67.69
CA TYR A 267 19.81 -33.88 69.07
C TYR A 267 21.01 -34.00 70.03
N LEU A 268 21.09 -33.12 71.04
CA LEU A 268 21.90 -33.33 72.24
C LEU A 268 20.96 -33.68 73.40
N PRO A 269 21.15 -34.81 74.10
CA PRO A 269 20.30 -35.20 75.22
C PRO A 269 20.65 -34.43 76.49
N HIS A 270 19.63 -33.86 77.14
CA HIS A 270 19.75 -33.27 78.47
C HIS A 270 19.91 -34.37 79.54
N LYS A 271 20.96 -34.26 80.36
CA LYS A 271 21.20 -35.07 81.56
C LYS A 271 20.72 -34.30 82.80
N PRO A 272 19.99 -34.92 83.74
CA PRO A 272 19.36 -34.22 84.86
C PRO A 272 20.30 -33.95 86.04
N SER A 273 19.81 -33.04 86.88
CA SER A 273 20.43 -32.29 87.98
C SER A 273 20.93 -33.05 89.22
N SER A 274 21.97 -32.50 89.85
CA SER A 274 22.34 -32.58 91.27
C SER A 274 23.27 -31.37 91.51
N GLY A 275 23.18 -30.49 92.53
CA GLY A 275 22.49 -30.51 93.81
C GLY A 275 23.51 -30.47 94.97
N ALA A 276 24.04 -29.29 95.31
CA ALA A 276 24.75 -28.88 96.55
C ALA A 276 25.38 -27.49 96.29
N GLY A 277 25.31 -26.41 97.08
CA GLY A 277 25.07 -26.23 98.52
C GLY A 277 26.33 -25.64 99.16
N ASP A 278 26.39 -24.31 99.38
CA ASP A 278 27.05 -23.57 100.49
C ASP A 278 27.11 -22.06 100.15
N ALA A 279 26.45 -21.15 100.90
CA ALA A 279 26.91 -20.47 102.13
C ALA A 279 28.10 -19.51 101.87
N THR A 280 28.03 -18.19 102.05
CA THR A 280 27.98 -17.48 103.34
C THR A 280 28.15 -15.95 103.18
N ARG A 281 27.58 -15.18 104.15
CA ARG A 281 27.92 -13.81 104.70
C ARG A 281 27.88 -12.59 103.75
N GLY A 282 27.17 -11.47 104.00
CA GLY A 282 26.84 -10.74 105.25
C GLY A 282 27.90 -9.63 105.51
N PRO A 283 27.65 -8.53 106.26
CA PRO A 283 26.43 -7.95 106.84
C PRO A 283 25.83 -6.76 106.05
#